data_AF-A0A9D7ZG56-F1
#
_entry.id   AF-A0A9D7ZG56-F1
#
_cell.length_a   1.000
_cell.length_b   1.000
_cell.length_c   1.000
_cell.angle_alpha   90.00
_cell.angle_beta   90.00
_cell.angle_gamma   90.00
#
_symmetry.space_group_name_H-M   'P 1'
#
loop_
_entity.id
_entity.type
_entity.pdbx_description
1 polymer ?
#
loop_
_entity_poly.entity_id
_entity_poly.type
_entity_poly.pdbx_seq_one_letter_code
_entity_poly.pdbx_strand_id
1 'polypeptide(L)'
;MRVLLAVALASTPLAVAASDNSLITQFCKTAVKAELQSSGTVPPEGMVDHTCRCFLAEVQNGAGIKAAQDTCKAKAAEAYGF
;
A
#
# COMPACT_ATOMS: atom_id res chain seq x y z
N MET A 1 -44.10 21.25 22.07
CA MET A 1 -43.38 20.00 21.71
C MET A 1 -42.31 20.33 20.69
N ARG A 2 -41.04 20.35 21.07
CA ARG A 2 -39.91 20.51 20.16
C ARG A 2 -39.42 19.12 19.77
N VAL A 3 -39.60 18.73 18.51
CA VAL A 3 -39.12 17.44 17.99
C VAL A 3 -37.65 17.61 17.60
N LEU A 4 -36.74 17.00 18.37
CA LEU A 4 -35.33 16.94 18.05
C LEU A 4 -35.11 15.74 17.11
N LEU A 5 -34.94 16.00 15.81
CA LEU A 5 -34.47 14.98 14.86
C LEU A 5 -32.96 14.76 15.07
N ALA A 6 -32.60 13.64 15.69
CA ALA A 6 -31.23 13.15 15.70
C ALA A 6 -30.94 12.46 14.35
N VAL A 7 -30.16 13.11 13.49
CA VAL A 7 -29.64 12.49 12.27
C VAL A 7 -28.47 11.60 12.67
N ALA A 8 -28.72 10.30 12.75
CA ALA A 8 -27.66 9.31 12.93
C ALA A 8 -26.86 9.21 11.61
N LEU A 9 -25.68 9.83 11.59
CA LEU A 9 -24.69 9.63 10.54
C LEU A 9 -24.17 8.19 10.66
N ALA A 10 -24.77 7.28 9.90
CA ALA A 10 -24.25 5.93 9.73
C ALA A 10 -22.94 6.02 8.92
N SER A 11 -21.81 6.01 9.63
CA SER A 11 -20.47 5.91 9.06
C SER A 11 -20.28 4.51 8.46
N THR A 12 -20.77 4.28 7.24
CA THR A 12 -20.39 3.08 6.50
C THR A 12 -18.92 3.22 6.12
N PRO A 13 -18.02 2.29 6.54
CA PRO A 13 -16.67 2.31 6.04
C PRO A 13 -16.72 2.06 4.52
N LEU A 14 -16.33 3.08 3.75
CA LEU A 14 -16.02 2.92 2.34
C LEU A 14 -14.80 2.01 2.24
N ALA A 15 -15.04 0.70 2.13
CA ALA A 15 -14.02 -0.24 1.71
C ALA A 15 -13.70 0.08 0.24
N VAL A 16 -12.75 0.98 0.03
CA VAL A 16 -12.14 1.19 -1.28
C VAL A 16 -11.37 -0.08 -1.57
N ALA A 17 -11.93 -0.95 -2.42
CA ALA A 17 -11.23 -2.12 -2.88
C ALA A 17 -9.96 -1.67 -3.59
N ALA A 18 -8.82 -1.99 -2.99
CA ALA A 18 -7.49 -1.87 -3.56
C ALA A 18 -7.47 -2.61 -4.90
N SER A 19 -7.85 -1.93 -5.98
CA SER A 19 -7.86 -2.56 -7.27
C SER A 19 -6.42 -2.92 -7.60
N ASP A 20 -6.14 -4.23 -7.78
CA ASP A 20 -4.81 -4.76 -8.14
C ASP A 20 -4.23 -4.11 -9.42
N ASN A 21 -5.04 -3.32 -10.14
CA ASN A 21 -4.70 -2.53 -11.32
C ASN A 21 -4.71 -1.00 -11.07
N SER A 22 -4.40 -0.54 -9.86
CA SER A 22 -4.30 0.90 -9.60
C SER A 22 -3.04 1.49 -10.25
N LEU A 23 -3.14 2.71 -10.79
CA LEU A 23 -1.98 3.46 -11.28
C LEU A 23 -0.89 3.58 -10.20
N ILE A 24 -1.29 3.67 -8.92
CA ILE A 24 -0.37 3.72 -7.77
C ILE A 24 0.49 2.45 -7.72
N THR A 25 -0.11 1.28 -7.93
CA THR A 25 0.62 0.00 -7.99
C THR A 25 1.64 0.00 -9.12
N GLN A 26 1.27 0.49 -10.31
CA GLN A 26 2.21 0.57 -11.43
C GLN A 26 3.37 1.54 -11.16
N PHE A 27 3.06 2.73 -10.64
CA PHE A 27 4.09 3.71 -10.23
C PHE A 27 5.03 3.14 -9.18
N CYS A 28 4.49 2.44 -8.18
CA CYS A 28 5.31 1.75 -7.17
C CYS A 28 6.27 0.75 -7.82
N LYS A 29 5.78 -0.12 -8.72
CA LYS A 29 6.62 -1.13 -9.37
C LYS A 29 7.75 -0.48 -10.17
N THR A 30 7.45 0.60 -10.89
CA THR A 30 8.45 1.36 -11.65
C THR A 30 9.51 1.96 -10.74
N ALA A 31 9.10 2.60 -9.64
CA ALA A 31 10.03 3.21 -8.68
C ALA A 31 10.95 2.17 -8.02
N VAL A 32 10.37 1.06 -7.53
CA VAL A 32 11.14 -0.02 -6.89
C VAL A 32 12.10 -0.67 -7.89
N LYS A 33 11.67 -0.91 -9.13
CA LYS A 33 12.54 -1.46 -10.17
C LYS A 33 13.69 -0.53 -10.52
N ALA A 34 13.45 0.78 -10.60
CA ALA A 34 14.48 1.77 -10.88
C ALA A 34 15.54 1.82 -9.77
N GLU A 35 15.13 1.77 -8.51
CA GLU A 35 16.04 1.71 -7.35
C GLU A 35 16.91 0.44 -7.41
N LEU A 36 16.27 -0.71 -7.62
CA LEU A 36 16.98 -1.99 -7.70
C LEU A 36 17.99 -2.01 -8.86
N GLN A 37 17.60 -1.50 -10.03
CA GLN A 37 18.49 -1.32 -11.17
C GLN A 37 19.67 -0.40 -10.85
N SER A 38 19.43 0.72 -10.16
CA SER A 38 20.49 1.64 -9.73
C SER A 38 21.48 0.99 -8.74
N SER A 39 21.00 0.06 -7.92
CA SER A 39 21.83 -0.68 -6.96
C SER A 39 22.53 -1.92 -7.55
N GLY A 40 22.26 -2.25 -8.84
CA GLY A 40 22.74 -3.49 -9.45
C GLY A 40 22.10 -4.76 -8.88
N THR A 41 21.01 -4.61 -8.12
CA THR A 41 20.31 -5.72 -7.49
C THR A 41 19.26 -6.30 -8.44
N VAL A 42 19.27 -7.62 -8.61
CA VAL A 42 18.18 -8.34 -9.26
C VAL A 42 17.23 -8.86 -8.19
N PRO A 43 15.97 -8.36 -8.12
CA PRO A 43 15.02 -8.85 -7.14
C PRO A 43 14.61 -10.29 -7.44
N PRO A 44 14.34 -11.12 -6.42
CA PRO A 44 13.64 -12.39 -6.59
C PRO A 44 12.28 -12.20 -7.26
N GLU A 45 11.82 -13.25 -7.95
CA GLU A 45 10.51 -13.23 -8.60
C GLU A 45 9.39 -12.93 -7.59
N GLY A 46 8.49 -12.03 -7.95
CA GLY A 46 7.36 -11.62 -7.11
C GLY A 46 7.67 -10.60 -6.01
N MET A 47 8.94 -10.31 -5.70
CA MET A 47 9.31 -9.37 -4.61
C MET A 47 8.78 -7.94 -4.84
N VAL A 48 8.91 -7.43 -6.07
CA VAL A 48 8.43 -6.09 -6.43
C VAL A 48 6.90 -6.00 -6.33
N ASP A 49 6.20 -7.02 -6.83
CA ASP A 49 4.74 -7.12 -6.75
C ASP A 49 4.24 -7.21 -5.30
N HIS A 50 4.89 -8.04 -4.48
CA HIS A 50 4.58 -8.17 -3.06
C HIS A 50 4.76 -6.83 -2.33
N THR A 51 5.91 -6.19 -2.51
CA THR A 51 6.24 -4.90 -1.88
C THR A 51 5.22 -3.82 -2.25
N CYS A 52 4.82 -3.76 -3.53
CA CYS A 52 3.88 -2.75 -3.98
C CYS A 52 2.43 -2.99 -3.55
N ARG A 53 1.99 -4.25 -3.48
CA ARG A 53 0.69 -4.58 -2.87
C ARG A 53 0.67 -4.24 -1.38
N CYS A 54 1.75 -4.56 -0.66
CA CYS A 54 1.89 -4.15 0.73
C CYS A 54 1.78 -2.64 0.89
N PHE A 55 2.55 -1.87 0.10
CA PHE A 55 2.58 -0.42 0.20
C PHE A 55 1.18 0.19 -0.01
N LEU A 56 0.48 -0.26 -1.04
CA LEU A 56 -0.88 0.20 -1.32
C LEU A 56 -1.84 -0.17 -0.18
N ALA A 57 -1.72 -1.35 0.42
CA ALA A 57 -2.53 -1.74 1.57
C ALA A 57 -2.28 -0.85 2.80
N GLU A 58 -1.02 -0.59 3.16
CA GLU A 58 -0.66 0.28 4.29
C GLU A 58 -1.20 1.71 4.09
N VAL A 59 -1.05 2.28 2.89
CA VAL A 59 -1.56 3.62 2.57
C VAL A 59 -3.10 3.68 2.65
N GLN A 60 -3.80 2.66 2.15
CA GLN A 60 -5.27 2.60 2.28
C GLN A 60 -5.74 2.43 3.71
N ASN A 61 -4.93 1.80 4.56
CA ASN A 61 -5.17 1.70 6.00
C ASN A 61 -4.79 2.98 6.77
N GLY A 62 -4.40 4.06 6.06
CA GLY A 62 -4.11 5.36 6.64
C GLY A 62 -2.66 5.54 7.09
N ALA A 63 -1.75 4.61 6.76
CA ALA A 63 -0.34 4.80 7.03
C ALA A 63 0.23 5.96 6.19
N GLY A 64 1.11 6.76 6.81
CA GLY A 64 1.90 7.74 6.07
C GLY A 64 2.85 7.05 5.08
N ILE A 65 3.17 7.73 3.97
CA ILE A 65 3.99 7.17 2.87
C ILE A 65 5.31 6.57 3.38
N LYS A 66 6.03 7.28 4.26
CA LYS A 66 7.30 6.78 4.82
C LYS A 66 7.09 5.53 5.69
N ALA A 67 6.08 5.54 6.55
CA ALA A 67 5.77 4.39 7.40
C ALA A 67 5.40 3.16 6.56
N ALA A 68 4.58 3.33 5.51
CA ALA A 68 4.24 2.27 4.57
C ALA A 68 5.48 1.70 3.85
N GLN A 69 6.41 2.56 3.41
CA GLN A 69 7.66 2.11 2.80
C GLN A 69 8.52 1.30 3.77
N ASP A 70 8.73 1.81 4.99
CA ASP A 70 9.57 1.14 5.99
C ASP A 70 8.98 -0.24 6.35
N THR A 71 7.67 -0.30 6.61
CA THR A 71 6.95 -1.56 6.91
C THR A 71 7.06 -2.56 5.76
N CYS A 72 6.82 -2.12 4.53
CA CYS A 72 6.78 -3.04 3.39
C CYS A 72 8.17 -3.48 2.92
N LYS A 73 9.21 -2.67 3.13
CA LYS A 73 10.61 -3.10 2.96
C LYS A 73 10.97 -4.19 3.97
N ALA A 74 10.59 -4.02 5.24
CA ALA A 74 10.82 -5.05 6.26
C ALA A 74 10.11 -6.37 5.93
N LYS A 75 8.82 -6.31 5.54
CA LYS A 75 8.06 -7.49 5.11
C LYS A 75 8.67 -8.17 3.88
N ALA A 76 9.17 -7.39 2.91
CA ALA A 76 9.85 -7.94 1.75
C ALA A 76 11.19 -8.61 2.13
N ALA A 77 11.98 -8.00 3.00
CA ALA A 77 13.22 -8.61 3.50
C ALA A 77 12.95 -9.93 4.22
N GLU A 78 11.90 -10.00 5.05
CA GLU A 78 11.47 -11.23 5.72
C GLU A 78 11.02 -12.32 4.72
N ALA A 79 10.22 -11.94 3.73
CA ALA A 79 9.65 -12.89 2.76
C ALA A 79 10.66 -13.38 1.71
N TYR A 80 11.66 -12.57 1.36
CA TYR A 80 12.56 -12.83 0.22
C TYR A 80 14.04 -12.95 0.62
N GLY A 81 14.41 -12.70 1.87
CA GLY A 81 15.79 -12.82 2.35
C GLY A 81 16.78 -11.85 1.70
N PHE A 82 16.29 -10.64 1.37
CA PHE A 82 17.04 -9.57 0.72
C PHE A 82 17.53 -8.53 1.73
#